data_AF-O23534-F1
#
_entry.id   AF-O23534-F1
#
_cell.length_a   1.000
_cell.length_b   1.000
_cell.length_c   1.000
_cell.angle_alpha   90.00
_cell.angle_beta   90.00
_cell.angle_gamma   90.00
#
_symmetry.space_group_name_H-M   'P 1'
#
loop_
_entity.id
_entity.type
_entity.pdbx_description
1 polymer ?
#
loop_
_entity_poly.entity_id
_entity_poly.type
_entity_poly.pdbx_seq_one_letter_code
_entity_poly.pdbx_strand_id
1 'polypeptide(L)'
;MVTPIFYEVDHSDVRKQTGEFGKVFEETCKNKTDDEKQRCRKALADVANMAGEDSRNWCNEANMIETISNDVPNKLITPSSDLGDFVGVEAHLERLSSLLCLESEEARMVGIGKSTLGRALFSQLSSQFPLRAFVTYKPTEKNRFYQKFYVKRT
;
A
#
# COMPACT_ATOMS: atom_id res chain seq x y z
N MET A 1 -3.03 11.96 3.96
CA MET A 1 -2.20 12.26 2.78
C MET A 1 -3.07 12.13 1.55
N VAL A 2 -2.93 13.05 0.59
CA VAL A 2 -3.66 13.03 -0.69
C VAL A 2 -2.63 13.00 -1.81
N THR A 3 -2.81 12.13 -2.80
CA THR A 3 -1.95 12.03 -3.98
C THR A 3 -2.87 12.03 -5.20
N PRO A 4 -2.87 13.09 -6.03
CA PRO A 4 -3.69 13.13 -7.23
C PRO A 4 -3.17 12.14 -8.28
N ILE A 5 -4.10 11.64 -9.09
CA ILE A 5 -3.81 10.85 -10.28
C ILE A 5 -4.45 11.59 -11.46
N PHE A 6 -3.64 12.05 -12.39
CA PHE A 6 -4.08 12.70 -13.62
C PHE A 6 -4.18 11.63 -14.70
N TYR A 7 -5.39 11.11 -14.92
CA TYR A 7 -5.65 10.08 -15.91
C TYR A 7 -6.11 10.73 -17.22
N GLU A 8 -5.30 10.60 -18.26
CA GLU A 8 -5.55 11.11 -19.62
C GLU A 8 -5.91 12.61 -19.67
N VAL A 9 -5.46 13.37 -18.68
CA VAL A 9 -5.73 14.80 -18.56
C VAL A 9 -4.44 15.55 -18.27
N ASP A 10 -4.25 16.70 -18.92
CA ASP A 10 -3.14 17.58 -18.58
C ASP A 10 -3.41 18.27 -17.25
N HIS A 11 -2.55 18.04 -16.26
CA HIS A 11 -2.66 18.70 -14.97
C HIS A 11 -2.61 20.25 -15.06
N SER A 12 -2.03 20.82 -16.12
CA SER A 12 -2.04 22.26 -16.38
C SER A 12 -3.42 22.75 -16.81
N ASP A 13 -4.17 21.94 -17.57
CA ASP A 13 -5.55 22.23 -17.92
C ASP A 13 -6.45 22.10 -16.69
N VAL A 14 -6.20 21.15 -15.79
CA VAL A 14 -6.88 21.07 -14.49
C VAL A 14 -6.57 22.29 -13.63
N ARG A 15 -5.30 22.71 -13.56
CA ARG A 15 -4.82 23.84 -12.74
C ARG A 15 -5.41 25.18 -13.18
N LYS A 16 -5.47 25.41 -14.49
CA LYS A 16 -5.93 26.68 -15.09
C LYS A 16 -7.40 26.63 -15.49
N GLN A 17 -8.04 25.45 -15.41
CA GLN A 17 -9.37 25.17 -15.93
C GLN A 17 -9.49 25.57 -17.42
N THR A 18 -8.53 25.09 -18.23
CA THR A 18 -8.44 25.34 -19.68
C THR A 18 -8.64 24.05 -20.49
N GLY A 19 -8.61 24.15 -21.82
CA GLY A 19 -8.77 22.99 -22.69
C GLY A 19 -10.15 22.34 -22.59
N GLU A 20 -10.22 21.03 -22.84
CA GLU A 20 -11.46 20.26 -22.71
C GLU A 20 -11.95 20.20 -21.26
N PHE A 21 -11.04 20.08 -20.29
CA PHE A 21 -11.38 20.10 -18.87
C PHE A 21 -12.09 21.40 -18.47
N GLY A 22 -11.56 22.54 -18.93
CA GLY A 22 -12.13 23.86 -18.68
C GLY A 22 -13.54 24.04 -19.25
N LYS A 23 -13.79 23.53 -20.46
CA LYS A 23 -15.13 23.58 -21.08
C LYS A 23 -16.16 22.84 -20.23
N VAL A 24 -15.83 21.62 -19.80
CA VAL A 24 -16.70 20.80 -18.93
C VAL A 24 -16.87 21.47 -17.56
N PHE A 25 -15.81 22.06 -17.02
CA PHE A 25 -15.86 22.78 -15.74
C PHE A 25 -16.81 23.98 -15.79
N GLU A 26 -16.72 24.83 -16.83
CA GLU A 26 -17.58 26.00 -16.95
C GLU A 26 -19.04 25.60 -17.18
N GLU A 27 -19.29 24.56 -18.00
CA GLU A 27 -20.62 23.99 -18.18
C GLU A 27 -21.22 23.47 -16.87
N THR A 28 -20.43 22.71 -16.10
CA THR A 28 -20.84 22.17 -14.80
C THR A 28 -21.11 23.28 -13.77
N CYS A 29 -20.45 24.43 -13.93
CA CYS A 29 -20.57 25.55 -13.01
C CYS A 29 -21.61 26.60 -13.44
N LYS A 30 -22.33 26.45 -14.56
CA LYS A 30 -23.28 27.45 -15.10
C LYS A 30 -24.25 28.01 -14.05
N ASN A 31 -24.76 27.16 -13.15
CA ASN A 31 -25.76 27.52 -12.13
C ASN A 31 -25.18 27.76 -10.73
N LYS A 32 -23.86 27.76 -10.57
CA LYS A 32 -23.19 27.98 -9.28
C LYS A 32 -22.99 29.46 -9.01
N THR A 33 -23.01 29.83 -7.73
CA THR A 33 -22.62 31.18 -7.29
C THR A 33 -21.13 31.43 -7.58
N ASP A 34 -20.75 32.71 -7.70
CA ASP A 34 -19.35 33.08 -7.95
C ASP A 34 -18.42 32.60 -6.83
N ASP A 35 -18.91 32.61 -5.58
CA ASP A 35 -18.17 32.08 -4.42
C ASP A 35 -17.89 30.57 -4.55
N GLU A 36 -18.87 29.78 -4.98
CA GLU A 36 -18.71 28.35 -5.22
C GLU A 36 -17.74 28.08 -6.37
N LYS A 37 -17.86 28.83 -7.47
CA LYS A 37 -16.91 28.74 -8.60
C LYS A 37 -15.49 29.01 -8.14
N GLN A 38 -15.29 30.06 -7.35
CA GLN A 38 -13.96 30.46 -6.88
C GLN A 38 -13.36 29.43 -5.92
N ARG A 39 -14.17 28.85 -5.01
CA ARG A 39 -13.74 27.76 -4.14
C ARG A 39 -13.33 26.51 -4.94
N CYS A 40 -14.12 26.13 -5.94
CA CYS A 40 -13.79 25.01 -6.82
C CYS A 40 -12.51 25.25 -7.63
N ARG A 41 -12.36 26.43 -8.24
CA ARG A 41 -11.14 26.80 -8.99
C ARG A 41 -9.90 26.73 -8.12
N LYS A 42 -9.97 27.27 -6.90
CA LYS A 42 -8.87 27.21 -5.93
C LYS A 42 -8.54 25.76 -5.56
N ALA A 43 -9.54 24.95 -5.20
CA ALA A 43 -9.31 23.55 -4.83
C ALA A 43 -8.69 22.73 -5.98
N LEU A 44 -9.14 22.94 -7.22
CA LEU A 44 -8.58 22.28 -8.40
C LEU A 44 -7.14 22.72 -8.65
N ALA A 45 -6.84 24.02 -8.53
CA ALA A 45 -5.48 24.53 -8.64
C ALA A 45 -4.56 23.97 -7.54
N ASP A 46 -5.04 23.89 -6.30
CA ASP A 46 -4.30 23.33 -5.17
C ASP A 46 -3.98 21.86 -5.41
N VAL A 47 -4.97 21.05 -5.82
CA VAL A 47 -4.77 19.62 -6.17
C VAL A 47 -3.83 19.46 -7.36
N ALA A 48 -3.96 20.28 -8.40
CA ALA A 48 -3.11 20.20 -9.59
C ALA A 48 -1.64 20.59 -9.34
N ASN A 49 -1.37 21.35 -8.26
CA ASN A 49 -0.02 21.70 -7.83
C ASN A 49 0.60 20.66 -6.88
N MET A 50 -0.17 19.67 -6.39
CA MET A 50 0.37 18.59 -5.56
C MET A 50 1.19 17.62 -6.42
N ALA A 51 2.22 17.03 -5.81
CA ALA A 51 2.93 15.91 -6.42
C ALA A 51 1.99 14.70 -6.50
N GLY A 52 1.89 14.12 -7.69
CA GLY A 52 1.01 12.99 -7.98
C GLY A 52 1.45 12.25 -9.24
N GLU A 53 0.63 11.30 -9.65
CA GLU A 53 0.90 10.46 -10.82
C GLU A 53 0.19 11.01 -12.06
N ASP A 54 0.84 10.92 -13.22
CA ASP A 54 0.27 11.30 -14.50
C ASP A 54 0.31 10.08 -15.42
N SER A 55 -0.85 9.60 -15.87
CA SER A 55 -0.93 8.37 -16.67
C SER A 55 -0.17 8.47 -17.98
N ARG A 56 0.06 9.68 -18.50
CA ARG A 56 0.81 9.94 -19.73
C ARG A 56 2.31 9.64 -19.58
N ASN A 57 2.81 9.56 -18.35
CA ASN A 57 4.20 9.18 -18.06
C ASN A 57 4.39 7.66 -17.98
N TRP A 58 3.31 6.87 -18.09
CA TRP A 58 3.34 5.42 -17.97
C TRP A 58 3.06 4.75 -19.32
N CYS A 59 3.89 3.79 -19.71
CA CYS A 59 3.66 3.01 -20.93
C CYS A 59 2.55 1.96 -20.77
N ASN A 60 2.20 1.61 -19.52
CA ASN A 60 1.24 0.58 -19.18
C ASN A 60 0.48 0.96 -17.90
N GLU A 61 -0.84 0.96 -17.96
CA GLU A 61 -1.70 1.26 -16.82
C GLU A 61 -1.53 0.26 -15.68
N ALA A 62 -1.29 -1.02 -15.99
CA ALA A 62 -1.13 -2.03 -14.94
C ALA A 62 0.10 -1.73 -14.06
N ASN A 63 1.20 -1.24 -14.65
CA ASN A 63 2.39 -0.85 -13.91
C ASN A 63 2.12 0.38 -13.05
N MET A 64 1.39 1.38 -13.58
CA MET A 64 0.99 2.56 -12.82
C MET A 64 0.14 2.17 -11.59
N ILE A 65 -0.85 1.31 -11.80
CA ILE A 65 -1.74 0.82 -10.74
C ILE A 65 -0.95 0.03 -9.69
N GLU A 66 -0.02 -0.82 -10.11
CA GLU A 66 0.85 -1.58 -9.20
C GLU A 66 1.71 -0.64 -8.36
N THR A 67 2.37 0.35 -8.97
CA THR A 67 3.18 1.33 -8.26
C THR A 67 2.35 2.13 -7.25
N ILE A 68 1.19 2.66 -7.65
CA ILE A 68 0.29 3.38 -6.74
C ILE A 68 -0.17 2.48 -5.58
N SER A 69 -0.53 1.23 -5.89
CA SER A 69 -1.00 0.26 -4.89
C SER A 69 0.07 -0.13 -3.89
N ASN A 70 1.35 -0.10 -4.26
CA ASN A 70 2.49 -0.33 -3.37
C ASN A 70 2.86 0.92 -2.56
N ASP A 71 2.69 2.11 -3.14
CA ASP A 71 2.97 3.39 -2.49
C ASP A 71 2.03 3.70 -1.33
N VAL A 72 0.74 3.38 -1.47
CA VAL A 72 -0.27 3.61 -0.42
C VAL A 72 0.08 2.90 0.89
N PRO A 73 0.32 1.57 0.93
CA PRO A 73 0.72 0.89 2.15
C PRO A 73 2.09 1.36 2.63
N ASN A 74 3.07 1.61 1.76
CA ASN A 74 4.38 2.10 2.20
C ASN A 74 4.29 3.46 2.92
N LYS A 75 3.33 4.32 2.54
CA LYS A 75 3.09 5.62 3.19
C LYS A 75 2.21 5.52 4.44
N LEU A 76 1.44 4.44 4.60
CA LEU A 76 0.59 4.17 5.77
C LEU A 76 1.24 3.29 6.82
N ILE A 77 2.20 2.45 6.42
CA ILE A 77 3.00 1.62 7.30
C ILE A 77 4.05 2.54 7.93
N THR A 78 3.64 3.23 8.98
CA THR A 78 4.60 3.56 10.03
C THR A 78 5.08 2.20 10.56
N PRO A 79 6.39 1.92 10.65
CA PRO A 79 6.85 0.70 11.29
C PRO A 79 6.20 0.69 12.68
N SER A 80 5.31 -0.26 12.95
CA SER A 80 4.66 -0.32 14.25
C SER A 80 5.77 -0.45 15.30
N SER A 81 5.90 0.55 16.16
CA SER A 81 6.83 0.57 17.28
C SER A 81 6.52 -0.50 18.33
N ASP A 82 5.54 -1.37 18.09
CA ASP A 82 5.23 -2.55 18.91
C ASP A 82 6.40 -3.55 19.00
N LEU A 83 7.47 -3.36 18.22
CA LEU A 83 8.73 -4.10 18.35
C LEU A 83 9.79 -3.40 19.20
N GLY A 84 9.61 -2.11 19.53
CA GLY A 84 10.56 -1.33 20.34
C GLY A 84 10.75 -1.87 21.77
N ASP A 85 9.77 -2.61 22.28
CA ASP A 85 9.84 -3.25 23.60
C ASP A 85 10.51 -4.63 23.59
N PHE A 86 10.91 -5.14 22.42
CA PHE A 86 11.52 -6.45 22.29
C PHE A 86 13.04 -6.39 22.16
N VAL A 87 13.72 -6.10 23.26
CA VAL A 87 15.17 -6.27 23.37
C VAL A 87 15.53 -7.74 23.13
N GLY A 88 16.31 -8.02 22.08
CA GLY A 88 16.78 -9.37 21.72
C GLY A 88 15.99 -10.10 20.63
N VAL A 89 14.97 -9.48 20.04
CA VAL A 89 14.24 -10.10 18.91
C VAL A 89 15.10 -10.22 17.67
N GLU A 90 16.04 -9.31 17.40
CA GLU A 90 16.96 -9.39 16.26
C GLU A 90 17.74 -10.73 16.23
N ALA A 91 18.30 -11.14 17.37
CA ALA A 91 19.04 -12.41 17.46
C ALA A 91 18.12 -13.62 17.28
N HIS A 92 16.88 -13.55 17.76
CA HIS A 92 15.87 -14.56 17.50
C HIS A 92 15.44 -14.59 16.02
N LEU A 93 15.35 -13.43 15.37
CA LEU A 93 15.02 -13.30 13.95
C LEU A 93 16.15 -13.81 13.06
N GLU A 94 17.42 -13.51 13.35
CA GLU A 94 18.57 -14.05 12.62
C GLU A 94 18.64 -15.58 12.78
N ARG A 95 18.44 -16.08 14.00
CA ARG A 95 18.38 -17.51 14.28
C ARG A 95 17.20 -18.18 13.57
N LEU A 96 16.05 -17.52 13.50
CA LEU A 96 14.90 -18.04 12.76
C LEU A 96 15.13 -17.98 11.25
N SER A 97 15.68 -16.89 10.71
CA SER A 97 16.00 -16.75 9.29
C SER A 97 16.99 -17.81 8.82
N SER A 98 18.02 -18.10 9.61
CA SER A 98 18.98 -19.17 9.34
C SER A 98 18.36 -20.57 9.44
N LEU A 99 17.52 -20.83 10.44
CA LEU A 99 16.80 -22.12 10.57
C LEU A 99 15.77 -22.34 9.45
N LEU A 100 15.17 -21.27 8.94
CA LEU A 100 14.13 -21.34 7.93
C LEU A 100 14.67 -21.33 6.50
N CYS A 101 16.00 -21.20 6.31
CA CYS A 101 16.66 -21.15 5.00
C CYS A 101 15.82 -20.37 3.98
N LEU A 102 15.50 -19.12 4.33
CA LEU A 102 14.62 -18.22 3.57
C LEU A 102 15.12 -17.90 2.15
N GLU A 103 16.35 -18.32 1.81
CA GLU A 103 16.99 -18.16 0.51
C GLU A 103 16.58 -19.21 -0.54
N SER A 104 15.85 -20.26 -0.16
CA SER A 104 15.38 -21.28 -1.12
C SER A 104 14.09 -20.87 -1.83
N GLU A 105 13.95 -21.27 -3.09
CA GLU A 105 12.75 -21.08 -3.92
C GLU A 105 11.58 -22.00 -3.52
N GLU A 106 11.82 -23.02 -2.68
CA GLU A 106 10.79 -23.93 -2.23
C GLU A 106 9.78 -23.24 -1.31
N ALA A 107 8.49 -23.53 -1.49
CA ALA A 107 7.47 -23.05 -0.58
C ALA A 107 7.67 -23.67 0.81
N ARG A 108 7.83 -22.83 1.83
CA ARG A 108 8.06 -23.31 3.21
C ARG A 108 6.88 -23.01 4.11
N MET A 109 6.61 -23.97 4.99
CA MET A 109 5.69 -23.82 6.11
C MET A 109 6.50 -23.52 7.36
N VAL A 110 6.29 -22.35 7.96
CA VAL A 110 6.85 -22.01 9.26
C VAL A 110 5.79 -22.25 10.32
N GLY A 111 5.94 -23.33 11.07
CA GLY A 111 5.09 -23.65 12.21
C GLY A 111 5.51 -22.84 13.42
N ILE A 112 5.00 -21.62 13.55
CA ILE A 112 5.24 -20.79 14.73
C ILE A 112 4.04 -21.00 15.64
N GLY A 113 4.29 -21.44 16.87
CA GLY A 113 3.25 -21.57 17.88
C GLY A 113 2.40 -20.29 18.00
N LYS A 114 1.23 -20.41 18.66
CA LYS A 114 0.15 -19.39 18.87
C LYS A 114 0.58 -17.99 19.36
N SER A 115 1.87 -17.75 19.49
CA SER A 115 2.52 -16.67 20.19
C SER A 115 2.56 -15.40 19.34
N THR A 116 2.59 -14.25 20.02
CA THR A 116 2.99 -12.94 19.50
C THR A 116 4.18 -13.01 18.55
N LEU A 117 5.13 -13.93 18.79
CA LEU A 117 6.27 -14.20 17.92
C LEU A 117 5.90 -14.59 16.48
N GLY A 118 4.83 -15.36 16.27
CA GLY A 118 4.39 -15.74 14.91
C GLY A 118 3.86 -14.56 14.12
N ARG A 119 3.16 -13.64 14.80
CA ARG A 119 2.71 -12.37 14.20
C ARG A 119 3.89 -11.43 13.95
N ALA A 120 4.83 -11.33 14.89
CA ALA A 120 6.04 -10.54 14.74
C ALA A 120 6.86 -11.03 13.54
N LEU A 121 7.07 -12.35 13.41
CA LEU A 121 7.78 -12.93 12.27
C LEU A 121 7.04 -12.68 10.95
N PHE A 122 5.70 -12.85 10.92
CA PHE A 122 4.90 -12.55 9.74
C PHE A 122 5.08 -11.09 9.31
N SER A 123 4.96 -10.16 10.26
CA SER A 123 5.11 -8.73 9.98
C SER A 123 6.49 -8.42 9.38
N GLN A 124 7.55 -8.99 9.95
CA GLN A 124 8.93 -8.76 9.51
C GLN A 124 9.26 -9.40 8.16
N LEU A 125 8.83 -10.64 7.93
CA LEU A 125 9.16 -11.38 6.71
C LEU A 125 8.20 -11.06 5.56
N SER A 126 6.99 -10.56 5.84
CA SER A 126 5.96 -10.35 4.81
C SER A 126 6.42 -9.45 3.66
N SER A 127 7.28 -8.47 3.93
CA SER A 127 7.83 -7.57 2.90
C SER A 127 8.82 -8.26 1.96
N GLN A 128 9.45 -9.37 2.39
CA GLN A 128 10.48 -10.08 1.62
C GLN A 128 9.92 -11.14 0.66
N PHE A 129 8.63 -11.47 0.77
CA PHE A 129 8.00 -12.54 -0.01
C PHE A 129 6.76 -12.03 -0.76
N PRO A 130 6.77 -12.05 -2.11
CA PRO A 130 5.61 -11.68 -2.92
C PRO A 130 4.39 -12.57 -2.62
N LEU A 131 4.62 -13.86 -2.43
CA LEU A 131 3.59 -14.84 -2.07
C LEU A 131 3.69 -15.19 -0.59
N ARG A 132 2.68 -14.76 0.18
CA ARG A 132 2.62 -14.96 1.63
C ARG A 132 1.19 -15.22 2.10
N ALA A 133 1.04 -16.09 3.08
CA ALA A 133 -0.25 -16.33 3.74
C ALA A 133 -0.08 -16.64 5.22
N PHE A 134 -0.97 -16.09 6.04
CA PHE A 134 -1.07 -16.41 7.46
C PHE A 134 -2.43 -17.04 7.75
N VAL A 135 -2.44 -18.34 8.00
CA VAL A 135 -3.68 -19.11 8.17
C VAL A 135 -3.82 -19.51 9.63
N THR A 136 -4.93 -19.10 10.25
CA THR A 136 -5.34 -19.58 11.57
C THR A 136 -6.38 -20.68 11.40
N TYR A 137 -6.16 -21.84 12.02
CA TYR A 137 -7.17 -22.90 12.06
C TYR A 137 -7.28 -23.50 13.46
N LYS A 138 -8.49 -23.96 13.79
CA LYS A 138 -8.80 -24.73 15.01
C LYS A 138 -8.93 -26.20 14.62
N PRO A 139 -8.09 -27.12 15.11
CA PRO A 139 -8.35 -28.55 14.99
C PRO A 139 -9.58 -28.90 15.84
N THR A 140 -10.42 -29.76 15.28
CA THR A 140 -11.71 -30.20 15.86
C THR A 140 -11.59 -30.90 17.22
N GLU A 141 -10.40 -31.37 17.63
CA GLU A 141 -10.24 -32.22 18.82
C GLU A 141 -9.41 -31.60 19.96
N LYS A 142 -8.86 -30.41 19.77
CA LYS A 142 -8.09 -29.72 20.82
C LYS A 142 -8.43 -28.24 20.79
N ASN A 143 -8.68 -27.64 21.95
CA ASN A 143 -8.90 -26.19 22.15
C ASN A 143 -7.63 -25.34 21.88
N ARG A 144 -6.76 -25.81 20.97
CA ARG A 144 -5.51 -25.21 20.57
C ARG A 144 -5.70 -24.66 19.16
N PHE A 145 -5.67 -23.34 19.03
CA PHE A 145 -5.46 -22.70 17.74
C PHE A 145 -4.08 -23.09 17.20
N TYR A 146 -3.96 -23.24 15.89
CA TYR A 146 -2.70 -23.37 15.19
C TYR A 146 -2.65 -22.27 14.13
N GLN A 147 -1.47 -21.68 13.96
CA GLN A 147 -1.21 -20.69 12.95
C GLN A 147 -0.09 -21.23 12.06
N LYS A 148 -0.29 -21.13 10.74
CA LYS A 148 0.70 -21.51 9.75
C LYS A 148 1.04 -20.30 8.90
N PHE A 149 2.33 -20.07 8.75
CA PHE A 149 2.87 -19.10 7.81
C PHE A 149 3.40 -19.82 6.58
N TYR A 150 2.98 -19.36 5.42
CA TYR A 150 3.46 -19.83 4.13
C TYR A 150 4.17 -18.68 3.43
N VAL A 151 5.36 -18.96 2.90
CA VAL A 151 6.12 -18.05 2.06
C VAL A 151 6.67 -18.79 0.85
N LYS A 152 6.72 -18.07 -0.28
CA LYS A 152 7.35 -18.55 -1.50
C LYS A 152 8.00 -17.38 -2.23
N ARG A 153 9.24 -17.57 -2.70
CA ARG A 153 9.89 -16.69 -3.68
C ARG A 153 9.46 -17.11 -5.09
N THR A 154 9.25 -16.13 -5.96
CA THR A 154 8.96 -16.33 -7.38
C THR A 154 10.24 -16.40 -8.17
#